data_AF-A0A1V5R8M4-F1
#
_entry.id   AF-A0A1V5R8M4-F1
#
_cell.length_a   1.000
_cell.length_b   1.000
_cell.length_c   1.000
_cell.angle_alpha   90.00
_cell.angle_beta   90.00
_cell.angle_gamma   90.00
#
_symmetry.space_group_name_H-M   'P 1'
#
loop_
_entity.id
_entity.type
_entity.pdbx_description
1 polymer ?
#
loop_
_entity_poly.entity_id
_entity_poly.type
_entity_poly.pdbx_seq_one_letter_code
_entity_poly.pdbx_strand_id
1 'polypeptide(L)' 'MGRGIYALREWGYKPGTIKDILVSILKKKPMTFQEILKELEKQRIAKEITVLINLQDKNLFKKLPDKRYALVRSKKNKN' A
#
# COMPACT_ATOMS: atom_id res chain seq x y z
N MET A 1 -16.83 12.44 5.28
CA MET A 1 -16.68 11.31 4.34
C MET A 1 -15.82 11.75 3.17
N GLY A 2 -14.78 10.99 2.77
CA GLY A 2 -14.17 11.14 1.45
C GLY A 2 -12.95 12.05 1.31
N ARG A 3 -11.76 11.61 1.76
CA ARG A 3 -10.47 12.19 1.33
C ARG A 3 -9.33 11.18 1.44
N GLY A 4 -9.20 10.29 0.48
CA GLY A 4 -7.95 9.54 0.38
C GLY A 4 -7.79 8.67 -0.85
N ILE A 5 -8.63 8.91 -1.87
CA ILE A 5 -8.44 8.37 -3.22
C ILE A 5 -7.92 9.49 -4.14
N TYR A 6 -8.25 10.76 -3.83
CA TYR A 6 -7.79 11.93 -4.59
C TYR A 6 -6.28 12.21 -4.46
N ALA A 7 -5.63 11.84 -3.35
CA ALA A 7 -4.19 12.08 -3.18
C ALA A 7 -3.30 11.26 -4.13
N LEU A 8 -3.78 10.11 -4.64
CA LEU A 8 -3.08 9.34 -5.68
C LEU A 8 -3.30 9.96 -7.07
N ARG A 9 -4.50 10.49 -7.33
CA ARG A 9 -4.82 11.16 -8.59
C ARG A 9 -3.96 12.41 -8.81
N GLU A 10 -3.63 13.14 -7.74
CA GLU A 10 -2.72 14.30 -7.80
C GLU A 10 -1.26 13.93 -8.13
N TRP A 11 -0.85 12.67 -7.97
CA TRP A 11 0.48 12.17 -8.33
C TRP A 11 0.53 11.53 -9.73
N GLY A 12 -0.52 11.69 -10.55
CA GLY A 12 -0.60 11.09 -11.88
C GLY A 12 -0.82 9.57 -11.87
N TYR A 13 -1.21 8.97 -10.73
CA TYR A 13 -1.43 7.54 -10.63
C TYR A 13 -2.72 7.10 -11.34
N LYS A 14 -2.60 6.12 -12.24
CA LYS A 14 -3.74 5.51 -12.92
C LYS A 14 -4.40 4.45 -12.00
N PRO A 15 -5.73 4.51 -11.79
CA PRO A 15 -6.45 3.47 -11.07
C PRO A 15 -6.32 2.11 -11.79
N GLY A 16 -6.25 1.01 -11.03
CA GLY A 16 -6.17 -0.36 -11.58
C GLY A 16 -4.77 -0.98 -11.63
N THR A 17 -3.74 -0.32 -11.09
CA THR A 17 -2.40 -0.91 -10.95
C THR A 17 -2.26 -1.68 -9.63
N ILE A 18 -1.31 -2.62 -9.57
CA ILE A 18 -1.00 -3.36 -8.32
C ILE A 18 -0.66 -2.37 -7.19
N LYS A 19 0.05 -1.27 -7.49
CA LYS A 19 0.36 -0.22 -6.51
C LYS A 19 -0.88 0.40 -5.88
N ASP A 20 -1.90 0.72 -6.69
CA ASP A 20 -3.14 1.32 -6.19
C ASP A 20 -3.87 0.37 -5.21
N ILE A 21 -3.92 -0.92 -5.56
CA ILE A 21 -4.49 -1.96 -4.69
C ILE A 21 -3.69 -2.07 -3.39
N LEU A 22 -2.35 -2.12 -3.46
CA LEU A 22 -1.49 -2.18 -2.27
C LEU A 22 -1.68 -0.97 -1.36
N VAL A 23 -1.85 0.23 -1.93
CA VAL A 23 -2.15 1.43 -1.15
C VAL A 23 -3.52 1.28 -0.47
N SER A 24 -4.54 0.81 -1.18
CA SER A 24 -5.87 0.58 -0.61
C SER A 24 -5.86 -0.43 0.55
N ILE A 25 -5.10 -1.52 0.42
CA ILE A 25 -4.92 -2.54 1.45
C ILE A 25 -4.25 -1.94 2.70
N LEU A 26 -3.09 -1.30 2.52
CA LEU A 26 -2.27 -0.78 3.62
C LEU A 26 -2.82 0.50 4.27
N LYS A 27 -3.79 1.15 3.63
CA LYS A 27 -4.53 2.28 4.21
C LYS A 27 -5.42 1.86 5.38
N LYS A 28 -5.88 0.59 5.42
CA LYS A 28 -6.69 0.07 6.52
C LYS A 28 -5.85 -0.10 7.79
N LYS A 29 -4.74 -0.83 7.69
CA LYS A 29 -3.79 -1.10 8.78
C LYS A 29 -2.43 -1.52 8.21
N PRO A 30 -1.34 -1.36 8.98
CA PRO A 30 -0.08 -2.02 8.66
C PRO A 30 -0.25 -3.54 8.64
N MET A 31 0.31 -4.19 7.62
CA MET A 31 0.15 -5.63 7.40
C MET A 31 1.49 -6.28 7.06
N THR A 32 1.63 -7.56 7.40
CA THR A 32 2.77 -8.37 6.94
C THR A 32 2.70 -8.62 5.44
N PHE A 33 3.83 -9.00 4.82
CA PHE A 33 3.86 -9.37 3.41
C PHE A 33 2.81 -10.44 3.06
N GLN A 34 2.66 -11.45 3.91
CA GLN A 34 1.70 -12.54 3.73
C GLN A 34 0.25 -12.06 3.81
N GLU A 35 -0.08 -11.15 4.74
CA GLU A 35 -1.41 -10.54 4.81
C GLU A 35 -1.72 -9.69 3.57
N ILE A 36 -0.72 -8.95 3.07
CA ILE A 36 -0.86 -8.14 1.86
C ILE A 36 -1.14 -9.02 0.65
N LEU A 37 -0.42 -10.14 0.50
CA LEU A 37 -0.67 -11.10 -0.58
C LEU A 37 -2.10 -11.64 -0.53
N LYS A 38 -2.55 -12.10 0.65
CA LYS A 38 -3.92 -12.61 0.84
C LYS A 38 -5.00 -11.58 0.50
N GLU A 39 -4.80 -10.32 0.87
CA GLU A 39 -5.74 -9.24 0.53
C GLU A 39 -5.66 -8.83 -0.94
N LEU A 40 -4.47 -8.92 -1.55
CA LEU A 40 -4.26 -8.64 -2.97
C LEU A 40 -4.91 -9.70 -3.84
N GLU A 41 -4.75 -10.99 -3.52
CA GLU A 41 -5.31 -12.12 -4.28
C GLU A 41 -6.84 -12.05 -4.38
N LYS A 42 -7.52 -11.49 -3.38
CA LYS A 42 -8.97 -11.23 -3.41
C LYS A 42 -9.39 -10.23 -4.50
N GLN A 43 -8.46 -9.39 -4.96
CA GLN A 43 -8.71 -8.36 -5.97
C GLN A 43 -8.06 -8.68 -7.31
N ARG A 44 -6.83 -9.22 -7.28
CA ARG A 44 -6.04 -9.53 -8.47
C ARG A 44 -4.93 -10.52 -8.16
N ILE A 45 -4.78 -11.53 -9.01
CA ILE A 45 -3.64 -12.44 -8.97
C ILE A 45 -2.39 -11.71 -9.48
N ALA A 46 -1.33 -11.71 -8.69
CA ALA A 46 -0.03 -11.16 -9.04
C ALA A 46 1.10 -12.04 -8.48
N LYS A 47 2.26 -12.02 -9.12
CA LYS A 47 3.44 -12.73 -8.60
C LYS A 47 3.97 -12.03 -7.35
N GLU A 48 4.41 -12.81 -6.37
CA GLU A 48 5.00 -12.29 -5.12
C GLU A 48 6.15 -11.31 -5.36
N ILE A 49 7.03 -11.62 -6.32
CA ILE A 49 8.14 -10.75 -6.72
C ILE A 49 7.64 -9.37 -7.16
N THR A 50 6.55 -9.33 -7.94
CA THR A 50 5.94 -8.07 -8.39
C THR A 50 5.45 -7.25 -7.19
N VAL A 51 4.86 -7.90 -6.19
CA VAL A 51 4.41 -7.21 -4.96
C VAL A 51 5.60 -6.67 -4.17
N LEU A 52 6.66 -7.46 -4.01
CA LEU A 52 7.88 -7.04 -3.33
C LEU A 52 8.52 -5.81 -3.99
N ILE A 53 8.67 -5.81 -5.32
CA ILE A 53 9.23 -4.68 -6.06
C ILE A 53 8.40 -3.41 -5.82
N ASN A 54 7.06 -3.54 -5.79
CA ASN A 54 6.19 -2.39 -5.50
C ASN A 54 6.30 -1.91 -4.05
N LEU A 55 6.43 -2.81 -3.08
CA LEU A 55 6.60 -2.48 -1.65
C LEU A 55 7.97 -1.86 -1.32
N GLN A 56 8.96 -1.98 -2.22
CA GLN A 56 10.25 -1.29 -2.09
C GLN A 56 10.17 0.21 -2.39
N ASP A 57 9.06 0.71 -2.95
CA ASP A 57 8.84 2.12 -3.23
C ASP A 57 8.72 2.93 -1.92
N LYS A 58 9.86 3.45 -1.44
CA LYS A 58 9.99 4.20 -0.19
C LYS A 58 9.21 5.52 -0.16
N ASN A 59 8.68 5.98 -1.30
CA ASN A 59 7.82 7.16 -1.34
C ASN A 59 6.40 6.86 -0.87
N LEU A 60 5.96 5.60 -1.04
CA LEU A 60 4.60 5.16 -0.75
C LEU A 60 4.56 4.21 0.43
N PHE A 61 5.53 3.31 0.55
CA PHE A 61 5.55 2.23 1.53
C PHE A 61 6.76 2.32 2.45
N LYS A 62 6.54 2.04 3.74
CA LYS A 62 7.56 1.96 4.77
C LYS A 62 7.50 0.58 5.39
N LYS A 63 8.65 -0.09 5.44
CA LYS A 63 8.81 -1.32 6.23
C LYS A 63 9.04 -0.95 7.69
N LEU A 64 8.22 -1.52 8.56
CA LEU A 64 8.29 -1.37 10.01
C LEU A 64 9.26 -2.42 10.61
N PRO A 65 9.82 -2.15 11.81
CA PRO A 65 10.73 -3.10 12.48
C PRO A 65 10.07 -4.45 12.76
N ASP A 66 8.76 -4.46 12.99
CA ASP A 66 7.88 -5.63 13.17
C ASP A 66 7.57 -6.40 11.86
N LYS A 67 8.35 -6.19 10.79
CA LYS A 67 8.23 -6.84 9.48
C LYS A 67 6.91 -6.55 8.73
N ARG A 68 6.14 -5.58 9.19
CA ARG A 68 4.93 -5.08 8.51
C ARG A 68 5.27 -3.95 7.54
N TYR A 69 4.39 -3.71 6.59
CA TYR A 69 4.44 -2.57 5.70
C TYR A 69 3.32 -1.59 6.06
N ALA A 70 3.61 -0.31 5.97
CA ALA A 70 2.69 0.79 6.20
C ALA A 70 2.85 1.84 5.12
N LEU A 71 1.87 2.74 4.97
CA LEU A 71 1.97 3.88 4.07
C LEU A 71 2.83 4.99 4.67
N VAL A 72 3.79 5.51 3.89
CA VAL A 72 4.71 6.61 4.28
C VAL A 72 3.94 7.90 4.58
N ARG A 73 2.80 8.11 3.89
CA ARG A 73 1.94 9.29 4.09
C ARG A 73 0.96 9.19 5.25
N SER A 74 1.06 8.18 6.11
CA SER A 74 0.38 8.20 7.39
C SER A 74 1.18 9.09 8.36
N LYS A 75 1.05 10.42 8.22
CA LYS A 75 1.16 11.31 9.38
C LYS A 75 0.02 10.92 10.33
N LYS A 76 0.19 9.87 11.12
CA LYS A 76 -0.45 9.84 12.44
C LYS A 76 0.32 10.83 13.30
N ASN A 77 -0.38 11.90 13.68
CA ASN A 77 -0.12 12.84 14.79
C ASN A 77 1.04 12.40 15.70
N LYS A 78 2.13 13.16 15.84
CA LYS A 78 2.25 14.43 16.59
C LYS A 78 1.67 14.30 18.00
N ASN A 79 2.60 14.32 18.97
CA ASN A 79 2.47 14.44 20.42
C ASN A 79 1.86 13.25 21.17
#